data_AF-A0A1H8YGH0-F1
#
_entry.id   AF-A0A1H8YGH0-F1
#
_cell.length_a   1.000
_cell.length_b   1.000
_cell.length_c   1.000
_cell.angle_alpha   90.00
_cell.angle_beta   90.00
_cell.angle_gamma   90.00
#
_symmetry.space_group_name_H-M   'P 1'
#
loop_
_entity.id
_entity.type
_entity.pdbx_description
1 polymer ?
#
loop_
_entity_poly.entity_id
_entity_poly.type
_entity_poly.pdbx_seq_one_letter_code
_entity_poly.pdbx_strand_id
1 'polypeptide(L)'
;MNIPFAISECRVAHLVERHDDHLVVPVRLDAASGRCPDCGQASRSVHSRYHRHPADLPLSASKTRLRIEVRRFYCLNPACGRRTFAETPMTLLAPRARLTRRLGEAQARVGLACGGAGGARLLAHLHMPASRATVLRLVTRMPLPDAPALLRVGIDDWAIRKGSRYGTIVVDLDRRRVIDLLPDRTAPTVAGWLERHPGVELVARDRSTEYARGASLGAPQA
;
A
#
# COMPACT_ATOMS: atom_id res chain seq x y z
N MET A 1 -21.51 -25.34 -8.73
CA MET A 1 -21.18 -24.60 -7.49
C MET A 1 -20.49 -23.30 -7.91
N ASN A 2 -21.22 -22.18 -7.95
CA ASN A 2 -20.62 -20.88 -8.26
C ASN A 2 -19.81 -20.47 -7.03
N ILE A 3 -18.49 -20.67 -7.06
CA ILE A 3 -17.60 -20.10 -6.05
C ILE A 3 -17.77 -18.58 -6.15
N PRO A 4 -18.24 -17.88 -5.09
CA PRO A 4 -18.42 -16.44 -5.15
C PRO A 4 -17.05 -15.76 -5.23
N PHE A 5 -16.58 -15.56 -6.46
CA PHE A 5 -15.44 -14.73 -6.75
C PHE A 5 -15.88 -13.28 -6.70
N ALA A 6 -15.92 -12.70 -5.50
CA ALA A 6 -16.31 -11.31 -5.32
C ALA A 6 -15.17 -10.38 -5.78
N ILE A 7 -15.03 -10.19 -7.10
CA ILE A 7 -14.34 -9.04 -7.68
C ILE A 7 -15.43 -8.14 -8.25
N SER A 8 -15.80 -7.09 -7.52
CA SER A 8 -17.00 -6.28 -7.80
C SER A 8 -17.03 -5.63 -9.20
N GLU A 9 -15.87 -5.43 -9.83
CA GLU A 9 -15.77 -4.85 -11.19
C GLU A 9 -15.83 -5.89 -12.32
N CYS A 10 -15.80 -7.18 -12.00
CA CYS A 10 -15.58 -8.25 -12.97
C CYS A 10 -16.61 -9.38 -12.87
N ARG A 11 -16.89 -10.02 -14.02
CA ARG A 11 -17.53 -11.34 -14.07
C ARG A 11 -16.50 -12.42 -14.37
N VAL A 12 -16.56 -13.52 -13.63
CA VAL A 12 -15.76 -14.73 -13.88
C VAL A 12 -16.35 -15.47 -15.08
N ALA A 13 -15.50 -15.86 -16.03
CA ALA A 13 -15.91 -16.76 -17.10
C ALA A 13 -16.13 -18.18 -16.54
N HIS A 14 -17.04 -18.95 -17.14
CA HIS A 14 -17.52 -20.25 -16.63
C HIS A 14 -16.44 -21.35 -16.42
N LEU A 15 -15.17 -21.11 -16.75
CA LEU A 15 -14.09 -22.10 -16.65
C LEU A 15 -12.83 -21.48 -15.99
N VAL A 16 -12.31 -22.16 -14.97
CA VAL A 16 -10.97 -21.89 -14.40
C VAL A 16 -9.98 -22.85 -15.07
N GLU A 17 -8.93 -22.30 -15.67
CA GLU A 17 -7.86 -23.09 -16.29
C GLU A 17 -6.85 -23.50 -15.21
N ARG A 18 -6.52 -24.79 -15.17
CA ARG A 18 -5.51 -25.32 -14.23
C ARG A 18 -4.20 -25.57 -14.97
N HIS A 19 -3.15 -24.95 -14.47
CA HIS A 19 -1.76 -25.27 -14.82
C HIS A 19 -1.10 -25.99 -13.64
N ASP A 20 0.08 -26.55 -13.88
CA ASP A 20 0.82 -27.34 -12.88
C ASP A 20 1.16 -26.52 -11.61
N ASP A 21 1.44 -25.23 -11.75
CA ASP A 21 1.90 -24.37 -10.65
C ASP A 21 0.92 -23.26 -10.25
N HIS A 22 -0.15 -23.04 -11.02
CA HIS A 22 -1.15 -21.99 -10.76
C HIS A 22 -2.50 -22.23 -11.45
N LEU A 23 -3.52 -21.52 -10.95
CA LEU A 23 -4.83 -21.39 -11.58
C LEU A 23 -4.91 -20.09 -12.37
N VAL A 24 -5.54 -20.14 -13.53
CA VAL A 24 -5.89 -18.96 -14.34
C VAL A 24 -7.40 -18.78 -14.31
N VAL A 25 -7.84 -17.62 -13.82
CA VAL A 25 -9.25 -17.24 -13.74
C VAL A 25 -9.53 -16.19 -14.80
N PRO A 26 -10.23 -16.54 -15.89
CA PRO A 26 -10.61 -15.56 -16.90
C PRO A 26 -11.71 -14.65 -16.34
N VAL A 27 -11.52 -13.35 -16.52
CA VAL A 27 -12.46 -12.33 -16.04
C VAL A 27 -12.68 -11.25 -17.10
N ARG A 28 -13.88 -10.69 -17.11
CA ARG A 28 -14.27 -9.56 -17.96
C ARG A 28 -14.79 -8.42 -17.11
N LEU A 29 -14.55 -7.19 -17.54
CA LEU A 29 -15.08 -6.02 -16.86
C LEU A 29 -16.58 -5.88 -17.13
N ASP A 30 -17.35 -5.59 -16.08
CA ASP A 30 -18.81 -5.61 -16.13
C ASP A 30 -19.42 -4.38 -16.84
N ALA A 31 -18.67 -3.29 -16.93
CA ALA A 31 -19.16 -2.04 -17.51
C ALA A 31 -19.59 -2.22 -18.98
N ALA A 32 -20.77 -1.74 -19.35
CA ALA A 32 -21.25 -1.81 -20.74
C ALA A 32 -20.51 -0.84 -21.70
N SER A 33 -19.86 0.20 -21.16
CA SER A 33 -19.16 1.26 -21.91
C SER A 33 -17.94 1.76 -21.16
N GLY A 34 -16.95 2.28 -21.86
CA GLY A 34 -15.83 3.03 -21.27
C GLY A 34 -16.00 4.54 -21.44
N ARG A 35 -15.31 5.34 -20.61
CA ARG A 35 -15.23 6.80 -20.76
C ARG A 35 -13.83 7.22 -21.19
N CYS A 36 -13.76 8.11 -22.18
CA CYS A 36 -12.49 8.69 -22.61
C CYS A 36 -11.86 9.46 -21.44
N PRO A 37 -10.59 9.21 -21.07
CA PRO A 37 -9.95 9.90 -19.96
C PRO A 37 -9.67 11.38 -20.25
N ASP A 38 -9.66 11.80 -21.53
CA ASP A 38 -9.32 13.18 -21.89
C ASP A 38 -10.56 14.07 -22.00
N CYS A 39 -11.67 13.56 -22.54
CA CYS A 39 -12.89 14.35 -22.74
C CYS A 39 -14.14 13.82 -22.01
N GLY A 40 -14.03 12.72 -21.27
CA GLY A 40 -15.13 12.12 -20.52
C GLY A 40 -16.21 11.40 -21.35
N GLN A 41 -16.17 11.53 -22.69
CA GLN A 41 -17.15 10.95 -23.61
C GLN A 41 -17.26 9.44 -23.42
N ALA A 42 -18.48 8.97 -23.14
CA ALA A 42 -18.76 7.53 -23.06
C ALA A 42 -18.78 6.92 -24.47
N SER A 43 -18.26 5.71 -24.60
CA SER A 43 -18.26 4.95 -25.84
C SER A 43 -18.49 3.47 -25.59
N ARG A 44 -19.31 2.86 -26.46
CA ARG A 44 -19.50 1.41 -26.58
C ARG A 44 -18.80 0.84 -27.81
N SER A 45 -18.23 1.70 -28.67
CA SER A 45 -17.58 1.29 -29.91
C SER A 45 -16.20 0.71 -29.64
N VAL A 46 -16.06 -0.62 -29.75
CA VAL A 46 -14.82 -1.35 -29.45
C VAL A 46 -13.90 -1.36 -30.67
N HIS A 47 -12.71 -0.80 -30.52
CA HIS A 47 -11.60 -0.89 -31.48
C HIS A 47 -10.91 -2.25 -31.43
N SER A 48 -10.52 -2.70 -30.23
CA SER A 48 -9.82 -3.97 -30.06
C SER A 48 -9.95 -4.52 -28.63
N ARG A 49 -9.51 -5.76 -28.44
CA ARG A 49 -9.45 -6.44 -27.14
C ARG A 49 -8.04 -6.98 -26.91
N TYR A 50 -7.58 -6.98 -25.67
CA TYR A 50 -6.32 -7.61 -25.28
C TYR A 50 -6.43 -8.18 -23.86
N HIS A 51 -5.51 -9.06 -23.49
CA HIS A 51 -5.51 -9.68 -22.16
C HIS A 51 -4.41 -9.11 -21.26
N ARG A 52 -4.72 -8.97 -19.97
CA ARG A 52 -3.74 -8.73 -18.90
C ARG A 52 -3.74 -9.89 -17.92
N HIS A 53 -2.55 -10.21 -17.41
CA HIS A 53 -2.33 -11.38 -16.55
C HIS A 53 -1.75 -11.03 -15.16
N PRO A 54 -2.46 -10.25 -14.32
CA PRO A 54 -1.97 -9.96 -12.98
C PRO A 54 -2.04 -11.20 -12.08
N ALA A 55 -1.06 -11.34 -11.19
CA ALA A 55 -1.15 -12.25 -10.05
C ALA A 55 -2.23 -11.78 -9.06
N ASP A 56 -2.86 -12.73 -8.39
CA ASP A 56 -3.96 -12.46 -7.46
C ASP A 56 -3.90 -13.37 -6.22
N LEU A 57 -4.80 -13.13 -5.26
CA LEU A 57 -4.93 -13.97 -4.07
C LEU A 57 -5.13 -15.45 -4.46
N PRO A 58 -4.50 -16.37 -3.71
CA PRO A 58 -4.55 -17.79 -4.01
C PRO A 58 -5.98 -18.32 -3.86
N LEU A 59 -6.25 -19.38 -4.61
CA LEU A 59 -7.48 -20.14 -4.50
C LEU A 59 -7.13 -21.55 -4.08
N SER A 60 -7.72 -21.99 -2.97
CA SER A 60 -7.30 -23.22 -2.31
C SER A 60 -5.77 -23.23 -2.10
N ALA A 61 -5.11 -24.33 -2.41
CA ALA A 61 -3.65 -24.48 -2.29
C ALA A 61 -2.91 -24.14 -3.61
N SER A 62 -3.36 -23.14 -4.36
CA SER A 62 -2.76 -22.81 -5.65
C SER A 62 -2.58 -21.31 -5.85
N LYS A 63 -1.44 -20.94 -6.43
CA LYS A 63 -1.19 -19.58 -6.93
C LYS A 63 -2.29 -19.25 -7.94
N THR A 64 -2.68 -17.99 -8.03
CA THR A 64 -3.74 -17.57 -8.95
C THR A 64 -3.28 -16.40 -9.81
N ARG A 65 -3.63 -16.45 -11.10
CA ARG A 65 -3.52 -15.34 -12.04
C ARG A 65 -4.91 -15.05 -12.61
N LEU A 66 -5.23 -13.77 -12.75
CA LEU A 66 -6.41 -13.39 -13.53
C LEU A 66 -6.01 -13.32 -15.01
N ARG A 67 -6.91 -13.70 -15.91
CA ARG A 67 -6.83 -13.34 -17.34
C ARG A 67 -7.92 -12.33 -17.62
N ILE A 68 -7.58 -11.06 -17.52
CA ILE A 68 -8.53 -9.95 -17.67
C ILE A 68 -8.63 -9.59 -19.15
N GLU A 69 -9.80 -9.76 -19.76
CA GLU A 69 -10.09 -9.19 -21.07
C GLU A 69 -10.31 -7.68 -20.93
N VAL A 70 -9.50 -6.87 -21.61
CA VAL A 70 -9.56 -5.41 -21.61
C VAL A 70 -9.94 -4.93 -23.00
N ARG A 71 -11.02 -4.16 -23.09
CA ARG A 71 -11.48 -3.51 -24.32
C ARG A 71 -10.80 -2.15 -24.51
N ARG A 72 -10.42 -1.88 -25.76
CA ARG A 72 -10.06 -0.55 -26.24
C ARG A 72 -11.23 0.00 -27.05
N PHE A 73 -11.69 1.19 -26.70
CA PHE A 73 -12.81 1.88 -27.34
C PHE A 73 -12.32 2.99 -28.28
N TYR A 74 -13.12 3.33 -29.28
CA TYR A 74 -13.01 4.59 -30.02
C TYR A 74 -13.58 5.74 -29.20
N CYS A 75 -12.91 6.88 -29.18
CA CYS A 75 -13.52 8.13 -28.73
C CYS A 75 -14.38 8.69 -29.86
N LEU A 76 -15.66 8.89 -29.59
CA LEU A 76 -16.62 9.40 -30.59
C LEU A 76 -16.76 10.93 -30.55
N ASN A 77 -15.98 11.62 -29.70
CA ASN A 77 -15.95 13.07 -29.68
C ASN A 77 -14.95 13.58 -30.75
N PRO A 78 -15.41 14.22 -31.84
CA PRO A 78 -14.54 14.68 -32.93
C PRO A 78 -13.60 15.82 -32.51
N ALA A 79 -13.93 16.57 -31.46
CA ALA A 79 -13.07 17.61 -30.90
C ALA A 79 -11.96 17.06 -29.97
N CYS A 80 -11.97 15.76 -29.68
CA CYS A 80 -10.98 15.13 -28.81
C CYS A 80 -9.78 14.62 -29.62
N GLY A 81 -8.57 15.06 -29.26
CA GLY A 81 -7.33 14.56 -29.88
C GLY A 81 -7.07 13.06 -29.65
N ARG A 82 -7.69 12.47 -28.62
CA ARG A 82 -7.58 11.03 -28.33
C ARG A 82 -8.58 10.24 -29.18
N ARG A 83 -8.06 9.44 -30.10
CA ARG A 83 -8.87 8.57 -30.97
C ARG A 83 -9.33 7.27 -30.32
N THR A 84 -8.49 6.67 -29.45
CA THR A 84 -8.83 5.42 -28.74
C THR A 84 -8.41 5.47 -27.28
N PHE A 85 -9.09 4.70 -26.43
CA PHE A 85 -8.76 4.58 -25.01
C PHE A 85 -9.11 3.18 -24.50
N ALA A 86 -8.36 2.67 -23.51
CA ALA A 86 -8.66 1.39 -22.88
C ALA A 86 -9.56 1.59 -21.66
N GLU A 87 -10.47 0.66 -21.39
CA GLU A 87 -11.07 0.58 -20.06
C GLU A 87 -10.01 0.27 -19.01
N THR A 88 -10.21 0.80 -17.81
CA THR A 88 -9.27 0.65 -16.71
C THR A 88 -9.98 0.03 -15.50
N PRO A 89 -9.57 -1.16 -15.03
CA PRO A 89 -10.09 -1.80 -13.82
C PRO A 89 -9.53 -1.12 -12.57
N MET A 90 -9.95 0.13 -12.35
CA MET A 90 -9.26 1.05 -11.45
C MET A 90 -9.36 0.68 -9.99
N THR A 91 -10.32 -0.11 -9.50
CA THR A 91 -10.27 -0.61 -8.11
C THR A 91 -9.49 -1.92 -8.01
N LEU A 92 -9.55 -2.80 -9.02
CA LEU A 92 -8.83 -4.08 -8.98
C LEU A 92 -7.30 -3.96 -9.12
N LEU A 93 -6.82 -3.16 -10.08
CA LEU A 93 -5.37 -3.00 -10.31
C LEU A 93 -4.99 -1.63 -10.89
N ALA A 94 -3.83 -1.12 -10.47
CA ALA A 94 -3.28 0.12 -11.04
C ALA A 94 -2.88 -0.06 -12.52
N PRO A 95 -2.78 1.03 -13.30
CA PRO A 95 -2.26 0.99 -14.66
C PRO A 95 -0.90 0.28 -14.71
N ARG A 96 -0.73 -0.64 -15.66
CA ARG A 96 0.49 -1.46 -15.85
C ARG A 96 0.89 -2.36 -14.67
N ALA A 97 0.12 -2.41 -13.58
CA ALA A 97 0.37 -3.32 -12.47
C ALA A 97 0.30 -4.79 -12.92
N ARG A 98 1.20 -5.61 -12.35
CA ARG A 98 1.27 -7.07 -12.57
C ARG A 98 0.68 -7.88 -11.42
N LEU A 99 0.08 -7.22 -10.43
CA LEU A 99 -0.61 -7.82 -9.30
C LEU A 99 -1.87 -7.01 -8.97
N THR A 100 -2.87 -7.68 -8.42
CA THR A 100 -4.09 -7.02 -7.91
C THR A 100 -3.80 -6.24 -6.62
N ARG A 101 -4.56 -5.17 -6.35
CA ARG A 101 -4.38 -4.40 -5.11
C ARG A 101 -4.51 -5.26 -3.87
N ARG A 102 -5.53 -6.13 -3.83
CA ARG A 102 -5.77 -7.07 -2.73
C ARG A 102 -4.60 -8.03 -2.46
N LEU A 103 -3.93 -8.53 -3.50
CA LEU A 103 -2.71 -9.32 -3.33
C LEU A 103 -1.57 -8.47 -2.77
N GLY A 104 -1.38 -7.27 -3.31
CA GLY A 104 -0.36 -6.33 -2.83
C GLY A 104 -0.54 -5.97 -1.36
N GLU A 105 -1.76 -5.72 -0.92
CA GLU A 105 -2.11 -5.45 0.48
C GLU A 105 -1.84 -6.66 1.39
N ALA A 106 -2.23 -7.87 0.99
CA ALA A 106 -1.95 -9.09 1.75
C ALA A 106 -0.44 -9.33 1.90
N GLN A 107 0.32 -9.17 0.80
CA GLN A 107 1.77 -9.27 0.81
C GLN A 107 2.43 -8.21 1.71
N ALA A 108 1.89 -6.98 1.71
CA ALA A 108 2.39 -5.90 2.56
C ALA A 108 2.13 -6.20 4.05
N ARG A 109 0.94 -6.70 4.42
CA ARG A 109 0.62 -7.08 5.80
C ARG A 109 1.53 -8.20 6.32
N VAL A 110 1.80 -9.21 5.50
CA VAL A 110 2.80 -10.25 5.84
C VAL A 110 4.19 -9.63 6.01
N GLY A 111 4.57 -8.69 5.14
CA GLY A 111 5.82 -7.94 5.25
C GLY A 111 5.95 -7.13 6.55
N LEU A 112 4.86 -6.52 7.00
CA LEU A 112 4.82 -5.75 8.24
C LEU A 112 5.04 -6.65 9.46
N ALA A 113 4.45 -7.85 9.48
CA ALA A 113 4.57 -8.79 10.59
C ALA A 113 5.91 -9.56 10.59
N CYS A 114 6.43 -9.92 9.41
CA CYS A 114 7.55 -10.86 9.30
C CYS A 114 8.84 -10.24 8.73
N GLY A 115 8.82 -8.95 8.38
CA GLY A 115 9.89 -8.28 7.67
C GLY A 115 10.07 -8.78 6.23
N GLY A 116 11.08 -8.26 5.52
CA GLY A 116 11.27 -8.54 4.10
C GLY A 116 11.60 -10.01 3.79
N ALA A 117 12.64 -10.57 4.42
CA ALA A 117 13.09 -11.94 4.13
C ALA A 117 12.17 -13.01 4.75
N GLY A 118 11.73 -12.79 6.00
CA GLY A 118 10.76 -13.66 6.66
C GLY A 118 9.42 -13.67 5.93
N GLY A 119 8.93 -12.48 5.55
CA GLY A 119 7.71 -12.34 4.77
C GLY A 119 7.79 -13.04 3.42
N ALA A 120 8.90 -12.91 2.68
CA ALA A 120 9.08 -13.60 1.40
C ALA A 120 9.00 -15.14 1.52
N ARG A 121 9.60 -15.72 2.58
CA ARG A 121 9.52 -17.17 2.83
C ARG A 121 8.10 -17.60 3.18
N LEU A 122 7.45 -16.91 4.11
CA LEU A 122 6.07 -17.23 4.49
C LEU A 122 5.11 -17.11 3.29
N LEU A 123 5.23 -16.05 2.49
CA LEU A 123 4.42 -15.84 1.30
C LEU A 123 4.56 -16.96 0.25
N ALA A 124 5.73 -17.60 0.16
CA ALA A 124 5.91 -18.75 -0.72
C ALA A 124 5.05 -19.95 -0.27
N HIS A 125 4.99 -20.21 1.04
CA HIS A 125 4.11 -21.24 1.63
C HIS A 125 2.63 -20.92 1.52
N LEU A 126 2.29 -19.62 1.48
CA LEU A 126 0.91 -19.14 1.32
C LEU A 126 0.48 -18.98 -0.15
N HIS A 127 1.25 -19.51 -1.11
CA HIS A 127 0.97 -19.39 -2.55
C HIS A 127 0.84 -17.94 -3.07
N MET A 128 1.49 -16.98 -2.40
CA MET A 128 1.51 -15.54 -2.73
C MET A 128 2.94 -15.01 -2.97
N PRO A 129 3.75 -15.67 -3.81
CA PRO A 129 5.20 -15.43 -3.85
C PRO A 129 5.55 -13.96 -4.13
N ALA A 130 6.46 -13.41 -3.34
CA ALA A 130 7.08 -12.10 -3.53
C ALA A 130 8.54 -12.15 -3.09
N SER A 131 9.41 -11.41 -3.77
CA SER A 131 10.81 -11.26 -3.32
C SER A 131 10.89 -10.38 -2.08
N ARG A 132 11.97 -10.52 -1.30
CA ARG A 132 12.29 -9.62 -0.16
C ARG A 132 12.15 -8.15 -0.56
N ALA A 133 12.71 -7.77 -1.71
CA ALA A 133 12.66 -6.40 -2.22
C ALA A 133 11.23 -5.96 -2.56
N THR A 134 10.41 -6.86 -3.11
CA THR A 134 8.99 -6.57 -3.39
C THR A 134 8.21 -6.36 -2.10
N VAL A 135 8.41 -7.23 -1.09
CA VAL A 135 7.77 -7.11 0.22
C VAL A 135 8.11 -5.76 0.86
N LEU A 136 9.40 -5.41 0.94
CA LEU A 136 9.82 -4.12 1.50
C LEU A 136 9.23 -2.94 0.72
N ARG A 137 9.24 -2.99 -0.62
CA ARG A 137 8.65 -1.94 -1.46
C ARG A 137 7.14 -1.79 -1.25
N LEU A 138 6.42 -2.88 -0.98
CA LEU A 138 5.00 -2.85 -0.68
C LEU A 138 4.75 -2.21 0.70
N VAL A 139 5.51 -2.63 1.72
CA VAL A 139 5.44 -2.05 3.07
C VAL A 139 5.73 -0.55 3.05
N THR A 140 6.80 -0.10 2.37
CA THR A 140 7.16 1.33 2.29
C THR A 140 6.15 2.19 1.51
N ARG A 141 5.26 1.56 0.75
CA ARG A 141 4.19 2.25 0.00
C ARG A 141 2.84 2.18 0.72
N MET A 142 2.75 1.49 1.86
CA MET A 142 1.53 1.52 2.66
C MET A 142 1.32 2.94 3.17
N PRO A 143 0.07 3.44 3.14
CA PRO A 143 -0.23 4.69 3.82
C PRO A 143 0.07 4.53 5.31
N LEU A 144 0.64 5.58 5.90
CA LEU A 144 0.68 5.68 7.35
C LEU A 144 -0.77 5.79 7.86
N PRO A 145 -1.08 5.19 9.02
CA PRO A 145 -2.39 5.40 9.63
C PRO A 145 -2.58 6.87 9.96
N ASP A 146 -3.81 7.37 9.82
CA ASP A 146 -4.15 8.70 10.31
C ASP A 146 -3.85 8.78 11.81
N ALA A 147 -3.11 9.80 12.20
CA ALA A 147 -2.79 10.07 13.59
C ALA A 147 -3.58 11.31 14.05
N PRO A 148 -4.42 11.21 15.10
CA PRO A 148 -5.03 12.38 15.71
C PRO A 148 -3.98 13.26 16.38
N ALA A 149 -4.38 14.45 16.82
CA ALA A 149 -3.50 15.37 17.55
C ALA A 149 -2.86 14.67 18.76
N LEU A 150 -1.56 14.89 18.93
CA LEU A 150 -0.73 14.31 19.97
C LEU A 150 -0.71 15.25 21.16
N LEU A 151 -1.16 14.78 22.33
CA LEU A 151 -1.19 15.57 23.57
C LEU A 151 -0.03 15.18 24.50
N ARG A 152 0.24 13.88 24.66
CA ARG A 152 1.28 13.37 25.58
C ARG A 152 2.23 12.46 24.84
N VAL A 153 3.51 12.83 24.81
CA VAL A 153 4.54 12.09 24.08
C VAL A 153 5.66 11.63 25.01
N GLY A 154 6.17 10.44 24.75
CA GLY A 154 7.38 9.90 25.36
C GLY A 154 8.53 9.97 24.36
N ILE A 155 9.70 10.42 24.80
CA ILE A 155 10.93 10.41 24.02
C ILE A 155 12.00 9.58 24.73
N ASP A 156 12.69 8.73 23.96
CA ASP A 156 13.76 7.88 24.46
C ASP A 156 14.76 7.53 23.33
N ASP A 157 15.87 6.90 23.69
CA ASP A 157 16.89 6.45 22.75
C ASP A 157 16.43 5.26 21.90
N TRP A 158 16.59 5.35 20.58
CA TRP A 158 16.39 4.23 19.66
C TRP A 158 17.70 3.76 19.04
N ALA A 159 18.05 2.50 19.28
CA ALA A 159 19.22 1.88 18.67
C ALA A 159 18.96 1.50 17.20
N ILE A 160 19.27 2.40 16.26
CA ILE A 160 19.24 2.11 14.80
C ILE A 160 20.23 1.00 14.46
N ARG A 161 21.45 1.11 15.01
CA ARG A 161 22.45 0.05 15.03
C ARG A 161 23.01 -0.03 16.44
N LYS A 162 22.61 -1.06 17.18
CA LYS A 162 23.04 -1.27 18.57
C LYS A 162 24.56 -1.15 18.70
N GLY A 163 25.00 -0.31 19.65
CA GLY A 163 26.42 -0.04 19.91
C GLY A 163 27.12 0.90 18.91
N SER A 164 26.40 1.50 17.96
CA SER A 164 27.01 2.37 16.93
C SER A 164 26.19 3.62 16.65
N ARG A 165 24.90 3.47 16.30
CA ARG A 165 24.06 4.58 15.88
C ARG A 165 22.74 4.57 16.65
N TYR A 166 22.48 5.68 17.31
CA TYR A 166 21.25 5.93 18.06
C TYR A 166 20.51 7.13 17.48
N GLY A 167 19.19 7.03 17.46
CA GLY A 167 18.25 8.12 17.19
C GLY A 167 17.32 8.29 18.37
N THR A 168 16.21 9.00 18.17
CA THR A 168 15.17 9.18 19.19
C THR A 168 13.90 8.45 18.76
N ILE A 169 13.32 7.63 19.62
CA ILE A 169 11.97 7.11 19.44
C ILE A 169 10.98 8.08 20.07
N VAL A 170 9.90 8.39 19.33
CA VAL A 170 8.79 9.17 19.86
C VAL A 170 7.56 8.27 19.97
N VAL A 171 6.92 8.29 21.13
CA VAL A 171 5.81 7.42 21.48
C VAL A 171 4.62 8.27 21.91
N ASP A 172 3.45 8.04 21.33
CA ASP A 172 2.19 8.52 21.86
C ASP A 172 1.87 7.75 23.16
N LEU A 173 1.88 8.45 24.29
CA LEU A 173 1.70 7.85 25.61
C LEU A 173 0.25 7.44 25.87
N ASP A 174 -0.72 8.16 25.30
CA ASP A 174 -2.14 7.87 25.47
C ASP A 174 -2.49 6.57 24.73
N ARG A 175 -1.96 6.40 23.51
CA ARG A 175 -2.25 5.23 22.66
C ARG A 175 -1.24 4.11 22.78
N ARG A 176 -0.12 4.35 23.46
CA ARG A 176 1.02 3.42 23.60
C ARG A 176 1.55 2.95 22.26
N ARG A 177 1.74 3.89 21.33
CA ARG A 177 2.20 3.61 19.96
C ARG A 177 3.40 4.45 19.59
N VAL A 178 4.36 3.83 18.92
CA VAL A 178 5.45 4.55 18.26
C VAL A 178 4.86 5.40 17.15
N ILE A 179 5.22 6.67 17.13
CA ILE A 179 4.73 7.65 16.15
C ILE A 179 5.85 8.17 15.23
N ASP A 180 7.09 8.20 15.71
CA ASP A 180 8.22 8.62 14.87
C ASP A 180 9.56 8.05 15.35
N LEU A 181 10.54 8.05 14.45
CA LEU A 181 11.95 7.72 14.69
C LEU A 181 12.83 8.85 14.14
N LEU A 182 13.41 9.64 15.01
CA LEU A 182 14.26 10.77 14.65
C LEU A 182 15.69 10.30 14.35
N PRO A 183 16.42 11.00 13.46
CA PRO A 183 17.69 10.51 12.92
C PRO A 183 18.86 10.50 13.92
N ASP A 184 18.74 11.27 15.00
CA ASP A 184 19.75 11.47 16.06
C ASP A 184 19.09 11.78 17.42
N ARG A 185 19.92 12.11 18.42
CA ARG A 185 19.53 12.36 19.82
C ARG A 185 19.74 13.82 20.25
N THR A 186 19.79 14.73 19.29
CA THR A 186 20.16 16.12 19.58
C THR A 186 18.94 16.96 19.97
N ALA A 187 19.15 17.94 20.84
CA ALA A 187 18.10 18.89 21.23
C ALA A 187 17.43 19.59 20.04
N PRO A 188 18.15 20.08 19.00
CA PRO A 188 17.52 20.72 17.84
C PRO A 188 16.59 19.80 17.06
N THR A 189 16.96 18.52 16.89
CA THR A 189 16.13 17.54 16.18
C THR A 189 14.81 17.28 16.92
N VAL A 190 14.88 17.15 18.25
CA VAL A 190 13.68 16.96 19.08
C VAL A 190 12.82 18.24 19.11
N ALA A 191 13.44 19.41 19.30
CA ALA A 191 12.73 20.68 19.33
C ALA A 191 11.97 20.93 18.02
N GLY A 192 12.65 20.79 16.88
CA GLY A 192 12.01 20.96 15.58
C GLY A 192 10.89 19.95 15.31
N TRP A 193 10.97 18.74 15.89
CA TRP A 193 9.86 17.78 15.83
C TRP A 193 8.65 18.24 16.66
N LEU A 194 8.88 18.73 17.89
CA LEU A 194 7.82 19.24 18.77
C LEU A 194 7.15 20.49 18.22
N GLU A 195 7.90 21.41 17.59
CA GLU A 195 7.35 22.61 16.94
C GLU A 195 6.35 22.28 15.82
N ARG A 196 6.54 21.15 15.13
CA ARG A 196 5.58 20.65 14.12
C ARG A 196 4.34 19.98 14.72
N HIS A 197 4.34 19.76 16.03
CA HIS A 197 3.27 19.14 16.79
C HIS A 197 2.85 20.04 17.97
N PRO A 198 2.31 21.24 17.71
CA PRO A 198 2.04 22.24 18.76
C PRO A 198 0.96 21.81 19.76
N GLY A 199 0.23 20.71 19.50
CA GLY A 199 -0.75 20.15 20.43
C GLY A 199 -0.13 19.37 21.59
N VAL A 200 1.19 19.17 21.62
CA VAL A 200 1.85 18.46 22.72
C VAL A 200 1.84 19.33 23.97
N GLU A 201 1.28 18.77 25.05
CA GLU A 201 1.11 19.36 26.38
C GLU A 201 1.94 18.65 27.46
N LEU A 202 2.52 17.48 27.15
CA LEU A 202 3.38 16.76 28.08
C LEU A 202 4.44 15.96 27.31
N VAL A 203 5.69 16.10 27.76
CA VAL A 203 6.83 15.32 27.25
C VAL A 203 7.43 14.47 28.37
N ALA A 204 7.21 13.16 28.35
CA ALA A 204 7.92 12.21 29.20
C ALA A 204 9.28 11.87 28.58
N ARG A 205 10.34 11.89 29.38
CA ARG A 205 11.72 11.60 28.95
C ARG A 205 12.49 10.87 30.04
N ASP A 206 13.61 10.28 29.67
CA ASP A 206 14.64 9.81 30.60
C ASP A 206 15.40 11.00 31.24
N ARG A 207 16.58 10.79 31.85
CA ARG A 207 17.37 11.88 32.45
C ARG A 207 18.29 12.63 31.46
N SER A 208 18.13 12.42 30.16
CA SER A 208 18.94 13.08 29.13
C SER A 208 18.81 14.61 29.18
N THR A 209 19.95 15.29 29.25
CA THR A 209 20.04 16.76 29.19
C THR A 209 19.67 17.29 27.81
N GLU A 210 19.99 16.54 26.75
CA GLU A 210 19.63 16.91 25.37
C GLU A 210 18.11 16.86 25.17
N TYR A 211 17.44 15.85 25.72
CA TYR A 211 15.99 15.75 25.65
C TYR A 211 15.28 16.80 26.52
N ALA A 212 15.80 17.08 27.72
CA ALA A 212 15.29 18.19 28.52
C ALA A 212 15.39 19.52 27.75
N ARG A 213 16.55 19.80 27.14
CA ARG A 213 16.75 21.01 26.32
C ARG A 213 15.83 21.04 25.09
N GLY A 214 15.70 19.92 24.38
CA GLY A 214 14.84 19.81 23.21
C GLY A 214 13.36 20.07 23.54
N ALA A 215 12.88 19.52 24.66
CA ALA A 215 11.51 19.76 25.15
C ALA A 215 11.28 21.23 25.50
N SER A 216 12.18 21.85 26.29
CA SER A 216 12.06 23.26 26.66
C SER A 216 12.10 24.22 25.46
N LEU A 217 12.81 23.86 24.39
CA LEU A 217 12.89 24.66 23.17
C LEU A 217 11.66 24.49 22.27
N GLY A 218 11.23 23.25 22.02
CA GLY A 218 10.20 22.95 21.01
C GLY A 218 8.78 22.84 21.53
N ALA A 219 8.59 22.67 22.84
CA ALA A 219 7.29 22.66 23.50
C ALA A 219 7.40 23.27 24.92
N PRO A 220 7.70 24.57 25.05
CA PRO A 220 7.85 25.24 26.35
C PRO A 220 6.57 25.23 27.20
N GLN A 221 5.42 24.98 26.58
CA GLN A 221 4.13 24.83 27.25
C GLN A 221 3.92 23.45 27.91
N ALA A 222 4.78 22.47 27.60
CA ALA A 222 4.62 21.06 27.97
C ALA A 222 5.46 20.61 29.18
#